data_AF-A0A961L723-F1
#
_entry.id   AF-A0A961L723-F1
#
_cell.length_a   1.000
_cell.length_b   1.000
_cell.length_c   1.000
_cell.angle_alpha   90.00
_cell.angle_beta   90.00
_cell.angle_gamma   90.00
#
_symmetry.space_group_name_H-M   'P 1'
#
loop_
_entity.id
_entity.type
_entity.pdbx_description
1 polymer ?
#
loop_
_entity_poly.entity_id
_entity_poly.type
_entity_poly.pdbx_seq_one_letter_code
_entity_poly.pdbx_strand_id
1 'polypeptide(L)'
;DGTGAGGAKTDNRPIAAEILRLRHERARLLGYADFASYKLEPEMAGNAENVEALLTEVWTYAKARADRDAARFTEMLHADGVNGALEPWDWRYFAERRRKAEHDLDEAEIKPYLTLDAMIGAVFDTANRLFGLEMREFQAPLWSPETRAWEVTRKGQRLAVFLGDYYARPSKRSGAWCSTLQSQHRIGAG
;
A
#
# COMPACT_ATOMS: atom_id res chain seq x y z
N ASP A 1 -17.69 -5.85 -8.40
CA ASP A 1 -18.04 -4.44 -8.15
C ASP A 1 -17.32 -3.84 -6.92
N GLY A 2 -16.73 -4.63 -6.01
CA GLY A 2 -15.87 -4.09 -4.93
C GLY A 2 -16.63 -3.27 -3.87
N THR A 3 -17.96 -3.33 -3.91
CA THR A 3 -18.90 -2.58 -3.05
C THR A 3 -19.00 -3.13 -1.63
N GLY A 4 -18.32 -4.25 -1.34
CA GLY A 4 -18.50 -4.99 -0.10
C GLY A 4 -19.87 -5.67 0.01
N ALA A 5 -20.61 -5.81 -1.10
CA ALA A 5 -21.95 -6.41 -1.17
C ALA A 5 -21.95 -7.76 -1.91
N GLY A 6 -20.93 -8.60 -1.71
CA GLY A 6 -20.75 -9.90 -2.38
C GLY A 6 -21.71 -11.02 -1.93
N GLY A 7 -22.95 -10.67 -1.56
CA GLY A 7 -23.95 -11.55 -0.96
C GLY A 7 -23.85 -11.66 0.57
N ALA A 8 -24.89 -12.21 1.21
CA ALA A 8 -25.07 -12.17 2.68
C ALA A 8 -23.87 -12.68 3.50
N LYS A 9 -23.10 -13.64 2.98
CA LYS A 9 -21.92 -14.19 3.66
C LYS A 9 -20.68 -13.29 3.61
N THR A 10 -20.63 -12.31 2.71
CA THR A 10 -19.49 -11.40 2.53
C THR A 10 -19.89 -9.93 2.53
N ASP A 11 -21.11 -9.63 3.00
CA ASP A 11 -21.60 -8.27 3.12
C ASP A 11 -20.97 -7.59 4.34
N ASN A 12 -20.08 -6.63 4.08
CA ASN A 12 -19.35 -5.93 5.13
C ASN A 12 -20.04 -4.65 5.59
N ARG A 13 -21.15 -4.24 4.96
CA ARG A 13 -21.90 -3.01 5.32
C ARG A 13 -22.45 -3.04 6.74
N PRO A 14 -23.16 -4.09 7.21
CA PRO A 14 -23.66 -4.11 8.59
C PRO A 14 -22.52 -4.11 9.61
N ILE A 15 -21.42 -4.82 9.31
CA ILE A 15 -20.22 -4.86 10.16
C ILE A 15 -19.61 -3.45 10.26
N ALA A 16 -19.48 -2.74 9.13
CA ALA A 16 -18.94 -1.38 9.12
C ALA A 16 -19.81 -0.41 9.94
N ALA A 17 -21.14 -0.49 9.80
CA ALA A 17 -22.07 0.33 10.56
C ALA A 17 -21.96 0.06 12.08
N GLU A 18 -21.86 -1.21 12.48
CA GLU A 18 -21.64 -1.59 13.87
C GLU A 18 -20.30 -1.08 14.42
N ILE A 19 -19.21 -1.21 13.64
CA ILE A 19 -17.89 -0.67 14.00
C ILE A 19 -17.96 0.84 14.24
N LEU A 20 -18.64 1.59 13.37
CA LEU A 20 -18.79 3.05 13.54
C LEU A 20 -19.58 3.39 14.81
N ARG A 21 -20.67 2.67 15.09
CA ARG A 21 -21.46 2.84 16.31
C ARG A 21 -20.61 2.58 17.57
N LEU A 22 -19.89 1.47 17.60
CA LEU A 22 -19.02 1.08 18.73
C LEU A 22 -17.84 2.05 18.92
N ARG A 23 -17.27 2.55 17.82
CA ARG A 23 -16.21 3.59 17.87
C ARG A 23 -16.72 4.89 18.48
N HIS A 24 -17.91 5.33 18.09
CA HIS A 24 -18.53 6.53 18.65
C HIS A 24 -18.88 6.37 20.13
N GLU A 25 -19.46 5.22 20.51
CA GLU A 25 -19.76 4.89 21.92
C GLU A 25 -18.50 4.90 22.78
N ARG A 26 -17.42 4.23 22.32
CA ARG A 26 -16.12 4.23 23.00
C ARG A 26 -15.57 5.63 23.22
N ALA A 27 -15.62 6.49 22.20
CA ALA A 27 -15.12 7.86 22.32
C ALA A 27 -15.87 8.65 23.40
N ARG A 28 -17.21 8.56 23.40
CA ARG A 28 -18.06 9.23 24.41
C ARG A 28 -17.81 8.74 25.82
N LEU A 29 -17.64 7.43 26.01
CA LEU A 29 -17.31 6.85 27.32
C LEU A 29 -15.98 7.36 27.88
N LEU A 30 -15.04 7.71 27.00
CA LEU A 30 -13.73 8.24 27.36
C LEU A 30 -13.70 9.79 27.43
N GLY A 31 -14.85 10.46 27.26
CA GLY A 31 -14.98 11.92 27.36
C GLY A 31 -14.68 12.70 26.07
N TYR A 32 -14.56 12.03 24.93
CA TYR A 32 -14.32 12.67 23.62
C TYR A 32 -15.63 12.94 22.88
N ALA A 33 -15.64 13.96 22.02
CA ALA A 33 -16.78 14.30 21.18
C ALA A 33 -17.08 13.20 20.14
N ASP A 34 -16.04 12.65 19.52
CA ASP A 34 -16.13 11.60 18.51
C ASP A 34 -14.86 10.74 18.46
N PHE A 35 -14.90 9.72 17.60
CA PHE A 35 -13.78 8.79 17.46
C PHE A 35 -12.54 9.42 16.81
N ALA A 36 -12.70 10.45 15.96
CA ALA A 36 -11.57 11.12 15.33
C ALA A 36 -10.75 11.88 16.39
N SER A 37 -11.44 12.63 17.25
CA SER A 37 -10.86 13.33 18.40
C SER A 37 -10.11 12.37 19.32
N TYR A 38 -10.72 11.23 19.65
CA TYR A 38 -10.08 10.18 20.45
C TYR A 38 -8.85 9.57 19.75
N LYS A 39 -8.95 9.28 18.46
CA LYS A 39 -7.91 8.53 17.74
C LYS A 39 -6.70 9.40 17.38
N LEU A 40 -6.90 10.70 17.19
CA LEU A 40 -5.88 11.64 16.74
C LEU A 40 -5.09 12.32 17.88
N GLU A 41 -5.58 12.28 19.13
CA GLU A 41 -4.86 12.84 20.28
C GLU A 41 -3.38 12.38 20.38
N PRO A 42 -3.04 11.08 20.24
CA PRO A 42 -1.64 10.64 20.27
C PRO A 42 -0.92 10.76 18.91
N GLU A 43 -1.59 11.19 17.85
CA GLU A 43 -1.07 11.21 16.50
C GLU A 43 -0.49 12.60 16.16
N MET A 44 0.46 12.67 15.23
CA MET A 44 1.13 13.91 14.84
C MET A 44 0.17 15.00 14.32
N ALA A 45 -0.96 14.62 13.74
CA ALA A 45 -1.96 15.57 13.26
C ALA A 45 -2.72 16.27 14.40
N GLY A 46 -2.81 15.63 15.58
CA GLY A 46 -3.44 16.15 16.80
C GLY A 46 -4.97 16.21 16.76
N ASN A 47 -5.59 16.68 15.67
CA ASN A 47 -7.03 16.84 15.52
C ASN A 47 -7.52 16.64 14.08
N ALA A 48 -8.84 16.57 13.91
CA ALA A 48 -9.47 16.28 12.62
C ALA A 48 -9.35 17.45 11.64
N GLU A 49 -9.37 18.69 12.14
CA GLU A 49 -9.27 19.92 11.34
C GLU A 49 -7.93 19.99 10.60
N ASN A 50 -6.83 19.64 11.26
CA ASN A 50 -5.50 19.58 10.64
C ASN A 50 -5.42 18.51 9.55
N VAL A 51 -6.07 17.36 9.76
CA VAL A 51 -6.17 16.30 8.75
C VAL A 51 -6.95 16.79 7.54
N GLU A 52 -8.12 17.39 7.76
CA GLU A 52 -8.97 17.90 6.69
C GLU A 52 -8.30 19.03 5.91
N ALA A 53 -7.60 19.94 6.59
CA ALA A 53 -6.86 21.02 5.95
C ALA A 53 -5.80 20.47 4.98
N LEU A 54 -4.97 19.53 5.43
CA LEU A 54 -3.95 18.89 4.59
C LEU A 54 -4.57 18.13 3.41
N LEU A 55 -5.63 17.34 3.67
CA LEU A 55 -6.29 16.57 2.61
C LEU A 55 -6.94 17.49 1.56
N THR A 56 -7.55 18.60 1.99
CA THR A 56 -8.21 19.57 1.10
C THR A 56 -7.20 20.34 0.24
N GLU A 57 -6.04 20.69 0.82
CA GLU A 57 -4.94 21.32 0.09
C GLU A 57 -4.47 20.43 -1.07
N VAL A 58 -4.23 19.14 -0.79
CA VAL A 58 -3.83 18.16 -1.82
C VAL A 58 -4.98 17.89 -2.81
N TRP A 59 -6.20 17.77 -2.32
CA TRP A 59 -7.39 17.45 -3.10
C TRP A 59 -7.62 18.44 -4.25
N THR A 60 -7.44 19.74 -3.98
CA THR A 60 -7.67 20.80 -4.97
C THR A 60 -6.82 20.58 -6.23
N TYR A 61 -5.52 20.33 -6.05
CA TYR A 61 -4.61 20.11 -7.18
C TYR A 61 -4.77 18.73 -7.80
N ALA A 62 -4.98 17.70 -6.97
CA ALA A 62 -5.17 16.33 -7.44
C ALA A 62 -6.44 16.20 -8.31
N LYS A 63 -7.55 16.80 -7.88
CA LYS A 63 -8.80 16.82 -8.64
C LYS A 63 -8.62 17.55 -9.96
N ALA A 64 -7.99 18.73 -9.95
CA ALA A 64 -7.73 19.48 -11.18
C ALA A 64 -6.88 18.67 -12.19
N ARG A 65 -5.93 17.86 -11.71
CA ARG A 65 -5.17 16.95 -12.59
C ARG A 65 -6.03 15.79 -13.09
N ALA A 66 -6.81 15.15 -12.21
CA ALA A 66 -7.70 14.07 -12.58
C ALA A 66 -8.75 14.51 -13.62
N ASP A 67 -9.32 15.71 -13.49
CA ASP A 67 -10.28 16.25 -14.47
C ASP A 67 -9.63 16.45 -15.85
N ARG A 68 -8.37 16.91 -15.91
CA ARG A 68 -7.62 17.01 -17.17
C ARG A 68 -7.35 15.65 -17.79
N ASP A 69 -6.98 14.67 -16.97
CA ASP A 69 -6.74 13.31 -17.43
C ASP A 69 -8.05 12.67 -17.93
N ALA A 70 -9.18 12.91 -17.25
CA ALA A 70 -10.50 12.44 -17.66
C ALA A 70 -10.94 13.03 -19.01
N ALA A 71 -10.74 14.34 -19.22
CA ALA A 71 -11.02 14.98 -20.51
C ALA A 71 -10.19 14.35 -21.63
N ARG A 72 -8.88 14.15 -21.39
CA ARG A 72 -7.98 13.51 -22.36
C ARG A 72 -8.38 12.07 -22.67
N PHE A 73 -8.76 11.28 -21.66
CA PHE A 73 -9.20 9.91 -21.87
C PHE A 73 -10.54 9.85 -22.61
N THR A 74 -11.43 10.82 -22.38
CA THR A 74 -12.69 10.95 -23.13
C THR A 74 -12.43 11.23 -24.61
N GLU A 75 -11.49 12.12 -24.94
CA GLU A 75 -11.08 12.36 -26.33
C GLU A 75 -10.56 11.08 -27.00
N MET A 76 -9.72 10.31 -26.29
CA MET A 76 -9.17 9.04 -26.80
C MET A 76 -10.26 7.98 -26.99
N LEU A 77 -11.22 7.89 -26.06
CA LEU A 77 -12.39 7.01 -26.15
C LEU A 77 -13.23 7.33 -27.38
N HIS A 78 -13.49 8.62 -27.63
CA HIS A 78 -14.26 9.07 -28.80
C HIS A 78 -13.51 8.86 -30.10
N ALA A 79 -12.18 9.02 -30.10
CA ALA A 79 -11.33 8.71 -31.26
C ALA A 79 -11.37 7.22 -31.65
N ASP A 80 -11.61 6.32 -30.69
CA ASP A 80 -11.83 4.89 -30.94
C ASP A 80 -13.27 4.57 -31.41
N GLY A 81 -14.12 5.59 -31.61
CA GLY A 81 -15.49 5.46 -32.07
C GLY A 81 -16.51 5.16 -30.97
N VAL A 82 -16.10 5.19 -29.70
CA VAL A 82 -17.01 5.01 -28.56
C VAL A 82 -17.54 6.37 -28.12
N ASN A 83 -18.80 6.68 -28.49
CA ASN A 83 -19.44 7.98 -28.18
C ASN A 83 -20.04 8.06 -26.76
N GLY A 84 -19.57 7.22 -25.83
CA GLY A 84 -20.07 7.12 -24.46
C GLY A 84 -19.34 8.05 -23.48
N ALA A 85 -19.77 7.99 -22.22
CA ALA A 85 -19.02 8.58 -21.11
C ALA A 85 -17.83 7.68 -20.74
N LEU A 86 -16.76 8.29 -20.24
CA LEU A 86 -15.64 7.55 -19.65
C LEU A 86 -16.07 6.88 -18.35
N GLU A 87 -15.95 5.57 -18.28
CA GLU A 87 -16.34 4.79 -17.11
C GLU A 87 -15.12 4.39 -16.25
N PRO A 88 -15.30 4.03 -14.96
CA PRO A 88 -14.18 3.72 -14.07
C PRO A 88 -13.25 2.58 -14.56
N TRP A 89 -13.78 1.61 -15.31
CA TRP A 89 -13.00 0.50 -15.86
C TRP A 89 -12.15 0.91 -17.07
N ASP A 90 -12.48 2.01 -17.74
CA ASP A 90 -11.76 2.52 -18.90
C ASP A 90 -10.47 3.24 -18.51
N TRP A 91 -10.43 3.79 -17.29
CA TRP A 91 -9.36 4.68 -16.83
C TRP A 91 -7.96 4.08 -17.01
N ARG A 92 -7.75 2.83 -16.56
CA ARG A 92 -6.43 2.17 -16.65
C ARG A 92 -6.03 1.91 -18.09
N TYR A 93 -6.97 1.58 -18.96
CA TYR A 93 -6.70 1.31 -20.36
C TYR A 93 -6.19 2.58 -21.08
N PHE A 94 -6.90 3.69 -20.93
CA PHE A 94 -6.49 4.96 -21.56
C PHE A 94 -5.26 5.58 -20.92
N ALA A 95 -5.05 5.39 -19.61
CA ALA A 95 -3.82 5.79 -18.93
C ALA A 95 -2.57 5.13 -19.54
N GLU A 96 -2.62 3.83 -19.80
CA GLU A 96 -1.49 3.11 -20.41
C GLU A 96 -1.27 3.49 -21.88
N ARG A 97 -2.35 3.69 -22.66
CA ARG A 97 -2.22 4.21 -24.03
C ARG A 97 -1.60 5.60 -24.07
N ARG A 98 -2.01 6.48 -23.15
CA ARG A 98 -1.42 7.82 -23.04
C ARG A 98 0.05 7.75 -22.66
N ARG A 99 0.42 6.91 -21.68
CA ARG A 99 1.80 6.70 -21.26
C ARG A 99 2.68 6.28 -22.44
N LYS A 100 2.20 5.32 -23.25
CA LYS A 100 2.88 4.89 -24.48
C LYS A 100 3.00 6.03 -25.50
N ALA A 101 1.93 6.78 -25.73
CA ALA A 101 1.94 7.86 -26.71
C ALA A 101 2.81 9.08 -26.32
N GLU A 102 2.86 9.43 -25.03
CA GLU A 102 3.59 10.64 -24.56
C GLU A 102 5.04 10.35 -24.15
N HIS A 103 5.36 9.12 -23.74
CA HIS A 103 6.66 8.77 -23.16
C HIS A 103 7.36 7.59 -23.83
N ASP A 104 6.76 6.98 -24.85
CA ASP A 104 7.27 5.76 -25.51
C ASP A 104 7.64 4.66 -24.49
N LEU A 105 6.82 4.54 -23.44
CA LEU A 105 7.06 3.67 -22.31
C LEU A 105 6.01 2.57 -22.24
N ASP A 106 6.45 1.32 -22.34
CA ASP A 106 5.60 0.13 -22.25
C ASP A 106 6.01 -0.74 -21.06
N GLU A 107 5.11 -0.93 -20.09
CA GLU A 107 5.39 -1.76 -18.91
C GLU A 107 5.72 -3.22 -19.29
N ALA A 108 5.20 -3.73 -20.42
CA ALA A 108 5.50 -5.08 -20.89
C ALA A 108 6.96 -5.22 -21.35
N GLU A 109 7.57 -4.15 -21.86
CA GLU A 109 8.97 -4.13 -22.28
C GLU A 109 9.93 -4.02 -21.09
N ILE A 110 9.50 -3.34 -20.02
CA ILE A 110 10.31 -3.17 -18.80
C ILE A 110 10.28 -4.44 -17.93
N LYS A 111 9.14 -5.14 -17.89
CA LYS A 111 8.90 -6.29 -16.99
C LYS A 111 10.02 -7.35 -16.96
N PRO A 112 10.63 -7.77 -18.09
CA PRO A 112 11.72 -8.75 -18.07
C PRO A 112 12.96 -8.29 -17.30
N TYR A 113 13.19 -6.98 -17.18
CA TYR A 113 14.33 -6.40 -16.47
C TYR A 113 14.11 -6.28 -14.96
N LEU A 114 12.85 -6.30 -14.50
CA LEU A 114 12.48 -6.15 -13.09
C LEU A 114 12.17 -7.49 -12.43
N THR A 115 13.10 -8.45 -12.55
CA THR A 115 12.96 -9.74 -11.87
C THR A 115 13.01 -9.56 -10.35
N LEU A 116 12.31 -10.42 -9.61
CA LEU A 116 12.27 -10.33 -8.14
C LEU A 116 13.68 -10.38 -7.53
N ASP A 117 14.54 -11.27 -8.02
CA ASP A 117 15.91 -11.39 -7.53
C ASP A 117 16.74 -10.14 -7.80
N ALA A 118 16.62 -9.55 -8.99
CA ALA A 118 17.29 -8.30 -9.32
C ALA A 118 16.81 -7.15 -8.42
N MET A 119 15.51 -7.07 -8.14
CA MET A 119 14.94 -6.03 -7.28
C MET A 119 15.32 -6.20 -5.81
N ILE A 120 15.35 -7.43 -5.29
CA ILE A 120 15.86 -7.71 -3.95
C ILE A 120 17.35 -7.31 -3.87
N GLY A 121 18.14 -7.68 -4.88
CA GLY A 121 19.54 -7.28 -4.97
C GLY A 121 19.74 -5.76 -4.96
N ALA A 122 18.94 -5.02 -5.75
CA ALA A 122 18.99 -3.56 -5.81
C ALA A 122 18.62 -2.89 -4.47
N VAL A 123 17.59 -3.40 -3.78
CA VAL A 123 17.19 -2.91 -2.45
C VAL A 123 18.30 -3.16 -1.43
N PHE A 124 18.94 -4.33 -1.44
CA PHE A 124 20.04 -4.65 -0.54
C PHE A 124 21.32 -3.88 -0.84
N ASP A 125 21.67 -3.67 -2.10
CA ASP A 125 22.80 -2.79 -2.50
C ASP A 125 22.56 -1.35 -2.03
N THR A 126 21.33 -0.85 -2.19
CA THR A 126 20.96 0.48 -1.68
C THR A 126 21.11 0.57 -0.15
N ALA A 127 20.63 -0.44 0.58
CA ALA A 127 20.76 -0.51 2.02
C ALA A 127 22.22 -0.62 2.48
N ASN A 128 23.06 -1.32 1.72
CA ASN A 128 24.50 -1.38 1.97
C ASN A 128 25.15 0.00 1.80
N ARG A 129 24.92 0.68 0.68
CA ARG A 129 25.53 1.99 0.41
C ARG A 129 25.11 3.07 1.39
N LEU A 130 23.84 3.08 1.80
CA LEU A 130 23.31 4.11 2.70
C LEU A 130 23.58 3.81 4.18
N PHE A 131 23.51 2.54 4.59
CA PHE A 131 23.48 2.17 6.00
C PHE A 131 24.58 1.17 6.42
N GLY A 132 25.35 0.64 5.46
CA GLY A 132 26.37 -0.38 5.69
C GLY A 132 25.80 -1.73 6.11
N LEU A 133 24.55 -2.02 5.70
CA LEU A 133 23.90 -3.30 5.98
C LEU A 133 24.33 -4.35 4.95
N GLU A 134 24.56 -5.56 5.43
CA GLU A 134 24.87 -6.72 4.60
C GLU A 134 23.81 -7.80 4.84
N MET A 135 23.31 -8.39 3.75
CA MET A 135 22.26 -9.39 3.78
C MET A 135 22.81 -10.72 3.29
N ARG A 136 22.73 -11.76 4.11
CA ARG A 136 23.11 -13.12 3.75
C ARG A 136 21.91 -14.04 3.84
N GLU A 137 21.51 -14.62 2.71
CA GLU A 137 20.41 -15.57 2.68
C GLU A 137 20.77 -16.86 3.44
N PHE A 138 19.81 -17.43 4.16
CA PHE A 138 19.97 -18.70 4.86
C PHE A 138 18.66 -19.49 4.88
N GLN A 139 18.77 -20.79 5.13
CA GLN A 139 17.61 -21.68 5.24
C GLN A 139 17.07 -21.70 6.67
N ALA A 140 15.74 -21.61 6.80
CA ALA A 140 15.04 -21.62 8.08
C ALA A 140 13.72 -22.39 7.95
N PRO A 141 13.17 -22.94 9.05
CA PRO A 141 11.82 -23.48 9.05
C PRO A 141 10.80 -22.32 8.96
N LEU A 142 10.22 -22.13 7.77
CA LEU A 142 9.27 -21.04 7.48
C LEU A 142 7.88 -21.58 7.13
N TRP A 143 6.87 -20.72 7.20
CA TRP A 143 5.46 -21.09 6.98
C TRP A 143 5.09 -21.35 5.52
N SER A 144 5.94 -21.00 4.57
CA SER A 144 5.77 -21.32 3.14
C SER A 144 7.14 -21.58 2.50
N PRO A 145 7.22 -22.52 1.55
CA PRO A 145 8.47 -22.88 0.87
C PRO A 145 9.05 -21.74 0.01
N GLU A 146 8.22 -20.77 -0.38
CA GLU A 146 8.63 -19.59 -1.15
C GLU A 146 9.09 -18.43 -0.26
N THR A 147 8.92 -18.54 1.06
CA THR A 147 9.40 -17.52 1.99
C THR A 147 10.91 -17.63 2.12
N ARG A 148 11.59 -16.49 2.05
CA ARG A 148 13.06 -16.41 2.09
C ARG A 148 13.52 -15.71 3.36
N ALA A 149 14.69 -16.07 3.88
CA ALA A 149 15.24 -15.51 5.10
C ALA A 149 16.65 -14.98 4.89
N TRP A 150 16.93 -13.79 5.43
CA TRP A 150 18.24 -13.15 5.39
C TRP A 150 18.70 -12.80 6.79
N GLU A 151 19.94 -13.14 7.09
CA GLU A 151 20.66 -12.57 8.22
C GLU A 151 21.11 -11.15 7.82
N VAL A 152 20.76 -10.16 8.63
CA VAL A 152 21.15 -8.77 8.42
C VAL A 152 22.28 -8.45 9.38
N THR A 153 23.43 -8.06 8.83
CA THR A 153 24.63 -7.70 9.61
C THR A 153 25.09 -6.28 9.29
N ARG A 154 25.95 -5.74 10.17
CA ARG A 154 26.69 -4.50 9.95
C ARG A 154 28.07 -4.64 10.55
N LYS A 155 29.12 -4.48 9.75
CA LYS A 155 30.52 -4.63 10.20
C LYS A 155 30.75 -5.96 10.94
N GLY A 156 30.18 -7.05 10.43
CA GLY A 156 30.27 -8.39 11.03
C GLY A 156 29.36 -8.65 12.24
N GLN A 157 28.67 -7.65 12.79
CA GLN A 157 27.71 -7.85 13.88
C GLN A 157 26.32 -8.16 13.32
N ARG A 158 25.70 -9.25 13.78
CA ARG A 158 24.30 -9.57 13.47
C ARG A 158 23.34 -8.60 14.16
N LEU A 159 22.42 -8.04 13.38
CA LEU A 159 21.42 -7.08 13.84
C LEU A 159 20.01 -7.65 13.85
N ALA A 160 19.63 -8.38 12.80
CA ALA A 160 18.27 -8.87 12.62
C ALA A 160 18.20 -10.11 11.72
N VAL A 161 16.99 -10.67 11.65
CA VAL A 161 16.57 -11.58 10.57
C VAL A 161 15.47 -10.89 9.80
N PHE A 162 15.61 -10.82 8.48
CA PHE A 162 14.57 -10.33 7.57
C PHE A 162 13.93 -11.51 6.85
N LEU A 163 12.60 -11.54 6.80
CA LEU A 163 11.83 -12.56 6.09
C LEU A 163 11.04 -11.91 4.96
N GLY A 164 11.15 -12.47 3.75
CA GLY A 164 10.45 -11.98 2.56
C GLY A 164 9.50 -13.04 2.02
N ASP A 165 8.20 -12.75 2.06
CA ASP A 165 7.13 -13.55 1.49
C ASP A 165 6.46 -12.73 0.38
N TYR A 166 6.85 -12.96 -0.88
CA TYR A 166 6.55 -12.03 -1.99
C TYR A 166 5.32 -12.42 -2.82
N TYR A 167 5.04 -13.72 -2.94
CA TYR A 167 3.99 -14.19 -3.84
C TYR A 167 2.60 -14.10 -3.22
N ALA A 168 1.60 -13.87 -4.09
CA ALA A 168 0.20 -13.95 -3.71
C ALA A 168 -0.21 -15.42 -3.56
N ARG A 169 -1.04 -15.71 -2.56
CA ARG A 169 -1.68 -17.03 -2.39
C ARG A 169 -3.03 -16.88 -1.68
N PRO A 170 -4.02 -17.76 -1.92
CA PRO A 170 -5.35 -17.64 -1.32
C PRO A 170 -5.38 -17.58 0.21
N SER A 171 -4.44 -18.27 0.88
CA SER A 171 -4.31 -18.29 2.34
C SER A 171 -3.60 -17.06 2.92
N LYS A 172 -3.09 -16.16 2.08
CA LYS A 172 -2.37 -14.95 2.49
C LYS A 172 -3.21 -13.72 2.20
N ARG A 173 -3.26 -12.82 3.18
CA ARG A 173 -3.89 -11.50 3.04
C ARG A 173 -3.32 -10.78 1.81
N SER A 174 -4.13 -10.06 1.05
CA SER A 174 -3.64 -9.29 -0.10
C SER A 174 -3.02 -7.95 0.35
N GLY A 175 -2.19 -7.35 -0.51
CA GLY A 175 -1.45 -6.11 -0.28
C GLY A 175 0.03 -6.32 0.01
N ALA A 176 0.69 -5.27 0.49
CA ALA A 176 2.06 -5.31 0.99
C ALA A 176 2.10 -4.73 2.40
N TRP A 177 2.82 -5.39 3.32
CA TRP A 177 2.97 -4.95 4.70
C TRP A 177 4.31 -5.46 5.26
N CYS A 178 4.77 -4.83 6.34
CA CYS A 178 5.90 -5.29 7.14
C CYS A 178 5.41 -5.53 8.56
N SER A 179 5.75 -6.71 9.12
CA SER A 179 5.39 -7.10 10.48
C SER A 179 6.63 -7.43 11.28
N THR A 180 6.58 -7.22 12.59
CA THR A 180 7.64 -7.64 13.51
C THR A 180 7.28 -8.97 14.12
N LEU A 181 8.15 -9.99 13.97
CA LEU A 181 8.01 -11.26 14.68
C LEU A 181 8.62 -11.19 16.07
N GLN A 182 9.79 -10.56 16.18
CA GLN A 182 10.47 -10.32 17.44
C GLN A 182 11.04 -8.91 17.45
N SER A 183 10.65 -8.13 18.45
CA SER A 183 11.16 -6.79 18.65
C SER A 183 12.57 -6.83 19.24
N GLN A 184 13.38 -5.83 18.89
CA GLN A 184 14.68 -5.62 19.52
C GLN A 184 14.47 -5.37 21.02
N HIS A 185 15.25 -6.07 21.84
CA HIS A 185 15.26 -5.91 23.29
C HIS A 185 16.71 -5.93 23.78
N ARG A 186 16.94 -5.41 24.99
CA ARG A 186 18.23 -5.54 25.67
C ARG A 186 18.37 -6.95 26.24
N ILE A 187 19.61 -7.44 26.36
CA ILE A 187 19.90 -8.77 26.93
C ILE A 187 19.21 -8.91 28.29
N GLY A 188 18.42 -9.98 28.46
CA GLY A 188 17.67 -10.29 29.70
C GLY A 188 16.25 -9.73 29.78
N ALA A 189 15.75 -9.06 28.74
CA ALA A 189 14.41 -8.46 28.69
C ALA A 189 13.48 -9.07 27.61
N GLY A 190 13.82 -10.25 27.09
CA GLY A 190 13.11 -10.93 26.01
C GLY A 190 12.68 -12.34 26.37
#